data_AF-A0A3N7ZAK9-F1
#
_entry.id   AF-A0A3N7ZAK9-F1
#
_cell.length_a   1.000
_cell.length_b   1.000
_cell.length_c   1.000
_cell.angle_alpha   90.00
_cell.angle_beta   90.00
_cell.angle_gamma   90.00
#
_symmetry.space_group_name_H-M   'P 1'
#
loop_
_entity.id
_entity.type
_entity.pdbx_description
1 polymer ?
#
loop_
_entity_poly.entity_id
_entity_poly.type
_entity_poly.pdbx_seq_one_letter_code
_entity_poly.pdbx_strand_id
1 'polypeptide(L)'
;MKAATLIALTCLALTACGGGDDNASPAASGGGTSDNGGSGGAGGSGSGGTGGSGGSTLTWRYDAQTPAADGPGFLTLLNSEGAKGYRYLGDYYYDAASGGTRSIFVNDGTAQTYTYQLQSPPADWAGFLGQANGQGANGYRYEGPYGYGYLYRKDGGSSATYTYTTTGLPADPNAFLTQANAQGQSGYWFFSAMVVGSVQANVYMKNNASNATYTYDALTPAASINDFIAQSNSEGAKGYRAKGGQVFGSTMSWIYVKDQMQSSTFTYQSAATQSTGANFVQQANDYGAQGNAYLGELAFSAPPPAAMQQAPFYFKAGNCTGFLCTTLNPLTQN
;
A
#
# COMPACT_ATOMS: atom_id res chain seq x y z
N MET A 1 -9.04 -36.27 3.04
CA MET A 1 -9.62 -35.06 2.40
C MET A 1 -8.79 -33.88 2.85
N LYS A 2 -8.33 -33.01 1.95
CA LYS A 2 -7.51 -31.83 2.32
C LYS A 2 -8.41 -30.61 2.47
N ALA A 3 -8.28 -29.87 3.56
CA ALA A 3 -8.93 -28.58 3.70
C ALA A 3 -8.26 -27.58 2.76
N ALA A 4 -9.05 -26.85 1.98
CA ALA A 4 -8.56 -25.72 1.20
C ALA A 4 -8.61 -24.47 2.08
N THR A 5 -7.50 -23.73 2.20
CA THR A 5 -7.46 -22.44 2.89
C THR A 5 -8.24 -21.41 2.08
N LEU A 6 -9.49 -21.18 2.48
CA LEU A 6 -10.34 -20.17 1.87
C LEU A 6 -9.98 -18.78 2.43
N ILE A 7 -8.95 -18.15 1.87
CA ILE A 7 -8.82 -16.69 1.99
C ILE A 7 -9.94 -16.08 1.15
N ALA A 8 -11.04 -15.78 1.84
CA ALA A 8 -12.21 -15.17 1.26
C ALA A 8 -11.88 -13.70 0.95
N LEU A 9 -11.52 -13.42 -0.31
CA LEU A 9 -11.43 -12.06 -0.83
C LEU A 9 -12.85 -11.49 -1.02
N THR A 10 -13.61 -11.40 0.07
CA THR A 10 -14.98 -10.88 0.07
C THR A 10 -14.97 -9.39 -0.23
N CYS A 11 -15.25 -9.05 -1.48
CA CYS A 11 -15.67 -7.71 -1.88
C CYS A 11 -17.00 -7.36 -1.18
N LEU A 12 -16.92 -6.89 0.06
CA LEU A 12 -18.04 -6.36 0.84
C LEU A 12 -18.45 -4.98 0.27
N ALA A 13 -19.08 -5.01 -0.90
CA ALA A 13 -19.74 -3.87 -1.51
C ALA A 13 -21.02 -3.53 -0.73
N LEU A 14 -20.87 -2.94 0.47
CA LEU A 14 -21.99 -2.45 1.26
C LEU A 14 -22.56 -1.17 0.64
N THR A 15 -23.64 -1.34 -0.13
CA THR A 15 -24.45 -0.23 -0.64
C THR A 15 -25.22 0.46 0.49
N ALA A 16 -24.74 1.61 0.96
CA ALA A 16 -25.37 2.39 2.03
C ALA A 16 -26.18 3.58 1.46
N CYS A 17 -27.46 3.34 1.20
CA CYS A 17 -28.51 4.37 1.13
C CYS A 17 -29.26 4.37 2.49
N GLY A 18 -29.74 5.46 3.07
CA GLY A 18 -29.69 6.89 2.70
C GLY A 18 -30.71 7.69 3.53
N GLY A 19 -30.47 8.98 3.77
CA GLY A 19 -31.22 9.84 4.72
C GLY A 19 -30.59 9.88 6.12
N GLY A 20 -30.64 10.97 6.89
CA GLY A 20 -31.43 12.21 6.76
C GLY A 20 -32.58 12.23 7.77
N ASP A 21 -32.77 13.21 8.67
CA ASP A 21 -32.04 14.48 8.91
C ASP A 21 -31.82 14.64 10.46
N ASP A 22 -31.61 15.76 11.17
CA ASP A 22 -31.79 17.22 10.92
C ASP A 22 -30.86 18.06 11.87
N ASN A 23 -31.06 19.37 11.89
CA ASN A 23 -30.19 20.46 12.34
C ASN A 23 -30.41 20.97 13.79
N ALA A 24 -29.33 21.35 14.50
CA ALA A 24 -29.37 22.49 15.46
C ALA A 24 -27.97 23.06 15.82
N SER A 25 -27.84 24.38 15.73
CA SER A 25 -26.81 25.25 16.35
C SER A 25 -27.43 26.65 16.45
N PRO A 26 -27.15 27.49 17.49
CA PRO A 26 -25.82 28.12 17.61
C PRO A 26 -25.36 28.61 19.03
N ALA A 27 -24.12 29.14 19.07
CA ALA A 27 -23.64 30.25 19.94
C ALA A 27 -23.48 30.01 21.48
N ALA A 28 -22.63 30.76 22.23
CA ALA A 28 -21.40 31.51 21.93
C ALA A 28 -20.71 32.05 23.23
N SER A 29 -19.50 32.61 23.07
CA SER A 29 -18.84 33.65 23.91
C SER A 29 -18.02 33.24 25.16
N GLY A 30 -17.01 34.08 25.47
CA GLY A 30 -16.10 34.00 26.63
C GLY A 30 -14.77 33.26 26.33
N GLY A 31 -13.56 33.83 26.44
CA GLY A 31 -13.17 35.24 26.67
C GLY A 31 -12.04 35.37 27.71
N GLY A 32 -10.81 35.66 27.29
CA GLY A 32 -9.66 35.89 28.20
C GLY A 32 -8.34 36.12 27.45
N THR A 33 -7.44 36.94 28.00
CA THR A 33 -6.19 37.42 27.37
C THR A 33 -4.96 37.19 28.27
N SER A 34 -3.74 37.28 27.72
CA SER A 34 -2.60 38.12 28.18
C SER A 34 -1.23 37.61 27.71
N ASP A 35 -0.22 38.49 27.73
CA ASP A 35 1.02 38.41 26.93
C ASP A 35 2.29 37.86 27.61
N ASN A 36 3.26 37.50 26.73
CA ASN A 36 4.74 37.52 26.82
C ASN A 36 5.38 36.21 26.30
N GLY A 37 6.56 36.21 25.66
CA GLY A 37 7.46 37.33 25.36
C GLY A 37 8.91 37.00 25.74
N GLY A 38 9.79 36.76 24.76
CA GLY A 38 11.20 36.40 25.00
C GLY A 38 11.96 36.09 23.70
N SER A 39 13.27 36.34 23.66
CA SER A 39 14.04 36.43 22.41
C SER A 39 15.44 35.79 22.46
N GLY A 40 15.87 35.28 21.31
CA GLY A 40 17.29 35.32 20.89
C GLY A 40 18.22 34.18 21.32
N GLY A 41 19.01 33.71 20.37
CA GLY A 41 20.12 32.77 20.56
C GLY A 41 20.70 32.37 19.20
N ALA A 42 22.02 32.47 19.00
CA ALA A 42 22.63 32.38 17.67
C ALA A 42 23.97 31.64 17.68
N GLY A 43 24.34 31.10 16.51
CA GLY A 43 25.73 30.78 16.14
C GLY A 43 26.25 29.41 16.57
N GLY A 44 26.51 28.54 15.59
CA GLY A 44 27.20 27.26 15.79
C GLY A 44 27.77 26.73 14.47
N SER A 45 29.00 27.13 14.13
CA SER A 45 29.68 26.68 12.91
C SER A 45 30.43 25.36 13.13
N GLY A 46 30.01 24.30 12.45
CA GLY A 46 30.70 22.99 12.43
C GLY A 46 31.22 22.66 11.04
N SER A 47 32.47 22.20 10.94
CA SER A 47 33.15 21.91 9.66
C SER A 47 33.33 20.40 9.44
N GLY A 48 33.25 19.98 8.17
CA GLY A 48 33.93 18.78 7.65
C GLY A 48 33.36 17.42 8.04
N GLY A 49 32.54 16.84 7.15
CA GLY A 49 32.16 15.42 7.19
C GLY A 49 32.13 14.83 5.78
N THR A 50 33.06 13.92 5.46
CA THR A 50 33.19 13.31 4.13
C THR A 50 32.38 12.02 4.00
N GLY A 51 31.72 11.83 2.85
CA GLY A 51 31.48 10.51 2.27
C GLY A 51 30.41 9.64 2.92
N GLY A 52 29.15 9.85 2.55
CA GLY A 52 28.07 8.91 2.80
C GLY A 52 26.96 9.07 1.78
N SER A 53 26.71 8.04 0.95
CA SER A 53 25.55 8.00 0.06
C SER A 53 24.30 7.65 0.86
N GLY A 54 23.82 8.61 1.65
CA GLY A 54 22.69 8.42 2.56
C GLY A 54 21.39 8.16 1.81
N GLY A 55 20.94 6.91 1.80
CA GLY A 55 19.53 6.60 1.56
C GLY A 55 18.71 7.30 2.64
N SER A 56 17.83 8.23 2.23
CA SER A 56 17.07 9.05 3.16
C SER A 56 16.17 8.19 4.05
N THR A 57 16.37 8.25 5.38
CA THR A 57 15.56 7.51 6.36
C THR A 57 14.09 7.88 6.22
N LEU A 58 13.32 7.00 5.59
CA LEU A 58 11.89 7.19 5.36
C LEU A 58 11.18 7.33 6.70
N THR A 59 10.48 8.46 6.88
CA THR A 59 9.87 8.85 8.14
C THR A 59 8.37 8.64 8.04
N TRP A 60 7.91 7.46 8.44
CA TRP A 60 6.51 7.08 8.35
C TRP A 60 5.65 7.89 9.33
N ARG A 61 4.63 8.55 8.79
CA ARG A 61 3.56 9.20 9.54
C ARG A 61 2.24 8.73 8.97
N TYR A 62 1.42 8.06 9.77
CA TYR A 62 0.10 7.57 9.42
C TYR A 62 -0.97 8.53 9.94
N ASP A 63 -2.08 8.60 9.21
CA ASP A 63 -3.28 9.33 9.59
C ASP A 63 -4.54 8.56 9.16
N ALA A 64 -5.67 8.84 9.81
CA ALA A 64 -6.95 8.17 9.57
C ALA A 64 -8.10 9.17 9.49
N GLN A 65 -8.72 9.28 8.32
CA GLN A 65 -9.85 10.18 8.07
C GLN A 65 -11.17 9.41 7.99
N THR A 66 -12.29 10.12 8.16
CA THR A 66 -13.62 9.57 7.84
C THR A 66 -13.74 9.38 6.33
N PRO A 67 -14.16 8.21 5.82
CA PRO A 67 -14.37 8.00 4.39
C PRO A 67 -15.43 8.95 3.82
N ALA A 68 -15.24 9.36 2.58
CA ALA A 68 -16.24 10.13 1.87
C ALA A 68 -17.41 9.25 1.38
N ALA A 69 -18.60 9.83 1.34
CA ALA A 69 -19.82 9.13 0.91
C ALA A 69 -19.94 8.92 -0.61
N ASP A 70 -19.23 9.71 -1.42
CA ASP A 70 -19.28 9.66 -2.88
C ASP A 70 -17.91 9.86 -3.55
N GLY A 71 -17.87 9.67 -4.87
CA GLY A 71 -16.65 9.80 -5.68
C GLY A 71 -16.03 11.20 -5.70
N PRO A 72 -16.80 12.29 -5.89
CA PRO A 72 -16.29 13.66 -5.79
C PRO A 72 -15.69 13.99 -4.41
N GLY A 73 -16.34 13.58 -3.33
CA GLY A 73 -15.86 13.74 -1.96
C GLY A 73 -14.62 12.89 -1.69
N PHE A 74 -14.56 11.66 -2.18
CA PHE A 74 -13.40 10.78 -2.07
C PHE A 74 -12.19 11.38 -2.79
N LEU A 75 -12.38 11.87 -4.02
CA LEU A 75 -11.34 12.56 -4.78
C LEU A 75 -10.88 13.87 -4.12
N THR A 76 -11.80 14.59 -3.46
CA THR A 76 -11.50 15.81 -2.69
C THR A 76 -10.67 15.49 -1.45
N LEU A 77 -11.07 14.48 -0.67
CA LEU A 77 -10.33 13.98 0.50
C LEU A 77 -8.91 13.54 0.11
N LEU A 78 -8.78 12.72 -0.94
CA LEU A 78 -7.49 12.22 -1.40
C LEU A 78 -6.55 13.34 -1.87
N ASN A 79 -7.06 14.40 -2.49
CA ASN A 79 -6.25 15.56 -2.87
C ASN A 79 -5.98 16.53 -1.69
N SER A 80 -6.86 16.60 -0.68
CA SER A 80 -6.59 17.31 0.59
C SER A 80 -5.38 16.71 1.31
N GLU A 81 -5.37 15.39 1.51
CA GLU A 81 -4.27 14.72 2.20
C GLU A 81 -3.03 14.62 1.29
N GLY A 82 -3.24 14.45 -0.01
CA GLY A 82 -2.20 14.56 -1.02
C GLY A 82 -1.44 15.89 -0.99
N ALA A 83 -2.13 17.02 -0.79
CA ALA A 83 -1.51 18.33 -0.64
C ALA A 83 -0.67 18.47 0.66
N LYS A 84 -0.89 17.63 1.67
CA LYS A 84 -0.09 17.52 2.91
C LYS A 84 1.05 16.50 2.81
N GLY A 85 1.26 15.91 1.63
CA GLY A 85 2.26 14.84 1.42
C GLY A 85 1.83 13.46 1.92
N TYR A 86 0.54 13.25 2.17
CA TYR A 86 -0.01 11.95 2.59
C TYR A 86 -0.63 11.21 1.40
N ARG A 87 -0.21 9.96 1.14
CA ARG A 87 -0.89 9.08 0.17
C ARG A 87 -1.86 8.14 0.87
N TYR A 88 -2.99 7.93 0.23
CA TYR A 88 -4.01 6.95 0.60
C TYR A 88 -3.53 5.50 0.46
N LEU A 89 -3.90 4.65 1.42
CA LEU A 89 -3.54 3.23 1.51
C LEU A 89 -4.73 2.27 1.41
N GLY A 90 -5.96 2.77 1.50
CA GLY A 90 -7.18 1.96 1.52
C GLY A 90 -8.15 2.38 2.64
N ASP A 91 -9.35 1.83 2.58
CA ASP A 91 -10.37 1.96 3.63
C ASP A 91 -10.33 0.73 4.53
N TYR A 92 -10.19 0.95 5.84
CA TYR A 92 -9.98 -0.09 6.85
C TYR A 92 -11.16 -0.12 7.81
N TYR A 93 -11.77 -1.29 7.99
CA TYR A 93 -12.87 -1.48 8.92
C TYR A 93 -12.36 -1.73 10.34
N TYR A 94 -12.79 -0.87 11.27
CA TYR A 94 -12.60 -1.02 12.72
C TYR A 94 -13.96 -1.27 13.39
N ASP A 95 -13.97 -1.47 14.72
CA ASP A 95 -15.22 -1.68 15.44
C ASP A 95 -16.23 -0.54 15.20
N ALA A 96 -17.51 -0.90 14.97
CA ALA A 96 -18.54 0.03 14.55
C ALA A 96 -18.89 1.08 15.62
N ALA A 97 -18.89 0.69 16.91
CA ALA A 97 -19.06 1.64 18.01
C ALA A 97 -17.81 2.51 18.23
N SER A 98 -16.66 2.06 17.75
CA SER A 98 -15.35 2.74 17.80
C SER A 98 -15.05 3.57 16.54
N GLY A 99 -16.05 3.82 15.70
CA GLY A 99 -15.96 4.70 14.54
C GLY A 99 -15.81 4.01 13.18
N GLY A 100 -15.97 2.69 13.10
CA GLY A 100 -16.18 1.94 11.86
C GLY A 100 -15.06 2.09 10.82
N THR A 101 -15.44 2.18 9.54
CA THR A 101 -14.48 2.29 8.42
C THR A 101 -13.73 3.63 8.46
N ARG A 102 -12.41 3.60 8.24
CA ARG A 102 -11.54 4.78 8.13
C ARG A 102 -10.68 4.73 6.88
N SER A 103 -10.55 5.86 6.19
CA SER A 103 -9.60 6.02 5.09
C SER A 103 -8.21 6.24 5.68
N ILE A 104 -7.30 5.31 5.42
CA ILE A 104 -5.94 5.32 5.98
C ILE A 104 -4.96 5.97 5.02
N PHE A 105 -4.09 6.81 5.55
CA PHE A 105 -3.08 7.54 4.80
C PHE A 105 -1.68 7.36 5.41
N VAL A 106 -0.64 7.57 4.59
CA VAL A 106 0.76 7.64 5.02
C VAL A 106 1.53 8.74 4.29
N ASN A 107 2.25 9.56 5.05
CA ASN A 107 3.37 10.36 4.57
C ASN A 107 4.66 9.61 4.94
N ASP A 108 5.56 9.41 4.00
CA ASP A 108 6.84 8.72 4.18
C ASP A 108 8.05 9.55 3.74
N GLY A 109 7.82 10.79 3.31
CA GLY A 109 8.82 11.67 2.72
C GLY A 109 9.24 11.34 1.28
N THR A 110 8.63 10.36 0.59
CA THR A 110 9.04 10.01 -0.79
C THR A 110 8.59 11.01 -1.86
N ALA A 111 7.54 11.79 -1.58
CA ALA A 111 7.16 12.97 -2.37
C ALA A 111 6.62 14.08 -1.45
N GLN A 112 6.72 15.33 -1.89
CA GLN A 112 6.22 16.48 -1.11
C GLN A 112 4.69 16.60 -1.15
N THR A 113 4.07 16.19 -2.26
CA THR A 113 2.61 16.14 -2.44
C THR A 113 2.22 14.93 -3.27
N TYR A 114 0.94 14.60 -3.28
CA TYR A 114 0.32 13.67 -4.22
C TYR A 114 -0.92 14.32 -4.85
N THR A 115 -1.18 14.03 -6.12
CA THR A 115 -2.39 14.45 -6.83
C THR A 115 -3.11 13.23 -7.36
N TYR A 116 -4.42 13.17 -7.18
CA TYR A 116 -5.24 12.02 -7.54
C TYR A 116 -6.24 12.33 -8.65
N GLN A 117 -6.58 11.31 -9.42
CA GLN A 117 -7.69 11.30 -10.38
C GLN A 117 -8.49 10.00 -10.25
N LEU A 118 -9.82 10.11 -10.35
CA LEU A 118 -10.69 8.99 -10.67
C LEU A 118 -10.97 8.98 -12.18
N GLN A 119 -11.01 7.79 -12.76
CA GLN A 119 -11.46 7.54 -14.13
C GLN A 119 -12.54 6.46 -14.10
N SER A 120 -13.44 6.44 -15.08
CA SER A 120 -14.47 5.40 -15.20
C SER A 120 -13.82 4.00 -15.32
N PRO A 121 -14.43 2.93 -14.77
CA PRO A 121 -13.98 1.57 -15.02
C PRO A 121 -14.04 1.22 -16.52
N PRO A 122 -12.94 0.76 -17.13
CA PRO A 122 -12.94 0.29 -18.52
C PRO A 122 -13.80 -0.97 -18.70
N ALA A 123 -14.46 -1.10 -19.85
CA ALA A 123 -15.30 -2.26 -20.16
C ALA A 123 -14.48 -3.54 -20.46
N ASP A 124 -13.26 -3.39 -20.96
CA ASP A 124 -12.37 -4.49 -21.34
C ASP A 124 -10.88 -4.14 -21.16
N TRP A 125 -10.01 -5.12 -21.41
CA TRP A 125 -8.56 -5.01 -21.26
C TRP A 125 -7.88 -4.05 -22.25
N ALA A 126 -8.42 -3.85 -23.46
CA ALA A 126 -7.87 -2.87 -24.40
C ALA A 126 -8.20 -1.45 -23.92
N GLY A 127 -9.42 -1.23 -23.43
CA GLY A 127 -9.80 0.00 -22.72
C GLY A 127 -8.94 0.27 -21.49
N PHE A 128 -8.66 -0.75 -20.67
CA PHE A 128 -7.76 -0.61 -19.52
C PHE A 128 -6.34 -0.26 -19.93
N LEU A 129 -5.73 -0.96 -20.90
CA LEU A 129 -4.39 -0.65 -21.37
C LEU A 129 -4.31 0.75 -21.97
N GLY A 130 -5.32 1.17 -22.74
CA GLY A 130 -5.41 2.52 -23.28
C GLY A 130 -5.48 3.59 -22.18
N GLN A 131 -6.39 3.43 -21.22
CA GLN A 131 -6.55 4.35 -20.09
C GLN A 131 -5.30 4.39 -19.19
N ALA A 132 -4.75 3.23 -18.81
CA ALA A 132 -3.63 3.14 -17.89
C ALA A 132 -2.32 3.67 -18.50
N ASN A 133 -2.06 3.40 -19.78
CA ASN A 133 -0.91 4.00 -20.48
C ASN A 133 -1.12 5.49 -20.78
N GLY A 134 -2.35 5.93 -21.09
CA GLY A 134 -2.67 7.36 -21.27
C GLY A 134 -2.47 8.18 -19.99
N GLN A 135 -2.89 7.65 -18.85
CA GLN A 135 -2.61 8.24 -17.53
C GLN A 135 -1.12 8.14 -17.18
N GLY A 136 -0.51 6.97 -17.39
CA GLY A 136 0.91 6.72 -17.14
C GLY A 136 1.85 7.67 -17.90
N ALA A 137 1.54 7.99 -19.16
CA ALA A 137 2.26 8.99 -19.96
C ALA A 137 2.17 10.42 -19.38
N ASN A 138 1.06 10.75 -18.70
CA ASN A 138 0.90 12.00 -17.97
C ASN A 138 1.53 11.98 -16.56
N GLY A 139 2.21 10.89 -16.19
CA GLY A 139 2.83 10.68 -14.87
C GLY A 139 1.86 10.24 -13.78
N TYR A 140 0.66 9.78 -14.16
CA TYR A 140 -0.33 9.22 -13.24
C TYR A 140 -0.19 7.69 -13.19
N ARG A 141 0.32 7.19 -12.06
CA ARG A 141 0.36 5.76 -11.74
C ARG A 141 -1.03 5.27 -11.33
N TYR A 142 -1.45 4.14 -11.85
CA TYR A 142 -2.61 3.40 -11.37
C TYR A 142 -2.39 2.85 -9.95
N GLU A 143 -3.36 3.06 -9.06
CA GLU A 143 -3.31 2.58 -7.67
C GLU A 143 -4.34 1.49 -7.36
N GLY A 144 -5.40 1.35 -8.17
CA GLY A 144 -6.34 0.22 -8.10
C GLY A 144 -7.78 0.55 -8.49
N PRO A 145 -8.67 -0.47 -8.49
CA PRO A 145 -10.11 -0.29 -8.65
C PRO A 145 -10.77 0.04 -7.30
N TYR A 146 -11.70 1.00 -7.30
CA TYR A 146 -12.49 1.41 -6.13
C TYR A 146 -13.97 1.56 -6.50
N GLY A 147 -14.86 1.62 -5.51
CA GLY A 147 -16.31 1.73 -5.74
C GLY A 147 -16.73 2.94 -6.59
N TYR A 148 -15.91 4.00 -6.61
CA TYR A 148 -16.14 5.22 -7.37
C TYR A 148 -15.41 5.28 -8.73
N GLY A 149 -14.63 4.27 -9.09
CA GLY A 149 -13.86 4.23 -10.33
C GLY A 149 -12.44 3.71 -10.17
N TYR A 150 -11.64 3.88 -11.22
CA TYR A 150 -10.24 3.48 -11.26
C TYR A 150 -9.37 4.65 -10.79
N LEU A 151 -8.64 4.46 -9.69
CA LEU A 151 -7.85 5.50 -9.04
C LEU A 151 -6.43 5.58 -9.61
N TYR A 152 -6.00 6.79 -9.90
CA TYR A 152 -4.63 7.11 -10.32
C TYR A 152 -4.03 8.18 -9.41
N ARG A 153 -2.73 8.11 -9.16
CA ARG A 153 -1.93 9.01 -8.32
C ARG A 153 -0.72 9.53 -9.09
N LYS A 154 -0.40 10.81 -8.96
CA LYS A 154 0.82 11.44 -9.44
C LYS A 154 1.61 12.01 -8.28
N ASP A 155 2.93 11.84 -8.33
CA ASP A 155 3.81 12.11 -7.19
C ASP A 155 4.48 13.48 -7.39
N GLY A 156 4.31 14.38 -6.40
CA GLY A 156 4.67 15.79 -6.50
C GLY A 156 6.16 16.03 -6.69
N GLY A 157 6.52 16.69 -7.80
CA GLY A 157 7.90 16.90 -8.21
C GLY A 157 8.52 15.74 -9.01
N SER A 158 7.80 14.63 -9.21
CA SER A 158 8.27 13.51 -10.02
C SER A 158 8.07 13.75 -11.51
N SER A 159 9.10 13.43 -12.31
CA SER A 159 9.05 13.33 -13.77
C SER A 159 8.76 11.92 -14.27
N ALA A 160 8.48 10.96 -13.37
CA ALA A 160 8.20 9.58 -13.72
C ALA A 160 6.96 9.46 -14.63
N THR A 161 7.06 8.60 -15.64
CA THR A 161 5.92 8.11 -16.42
C THR A 161 5.84 6.59 -16.29
N TYR A 162 4.65 6.04 -16.53
CA TYR A 162 4.35 4.64 -16.28
C TYR A 162 3.84 3.95 -17.54
N THR A 163 4.29 2.73 -17.77
CA THR A 163 3.83 1.87 -18.87
C THR A 163 3.18 0.61 -18.30
N TYR A 164 2.06 0.18 -18.87
CA TYR A 164 1.27 -0.96 -18.41
C TYR A 164 1.15 -2.01 -19.50
N THR A 165 1.31 -3.27 -19.09
CA THR A 165 1.06 -4.45 -19.93
C THR A 165 0.31 -5.52 -19.14
N THR A 166 -0.30 -6.46 -19.84
CA THR A 166 -1.14 -7.51 -19.27
C THR A 166 -0.76 -8.86 -19.85
N THR A 167 -0.85 -9.91 -19.05
CA THR A 167 -0.70 -11.30 -19.54
C THR A 167 -1.77 -12.16 -18.88
N GLY A 168 -2.20 -13.22 -19.56
CA GLY A 168 -3.18 -14.17 -19.01
C GLY A 168 -2.76 -14.74 -17.65
N LEU A 169 -3.71 -15.36 -16.95
CA LEU A 169 -3.39 -16.00 -15.67
C LEU A 169 -2.54 -17.27 -15.91
N PRO A 170 -1.44 -17.43 -15.17
CA PRO A 170 -0.70 -18.69 -15.14
C PRO A 170 -1.48 -19.76 -14.38
N ALA A 171 -1.38 -21.02 -14.84
CA ALA A 171 -2.12 -22.14 -14.25
C ALA A 171 -1.56 -22.60 -12.89
N ASP A 172 -0.28 -22.34 -12.63
CA ASP A 172 0.47 -22.82 -11.46
C ASP A 172 1.62 -21.84 -11.08
N PRO A 173 2.26 -22.01 -9.92
CA PRO A 173 3.35 -21.12 -9.47
C PRO A 173 4.59 -21.10 -10.38
N ASN A 174 4.95 -22.19 -11.06
CA ASN A 174 6.11 -22.20 -11.96
C ASN A 174 5.81 -21.46 -13.26
N ALA A 175 4.58 -21.59 -13.78
CA ALA A 175 4.09 -20.76 -14.87
C ALA A 175 4.07 -19.27 -14.48
N PHE A 176 3.67 -18.94 -13.23
CA PHE A 176 3.75 -17.58 -12.71
C PHE A 176 5.19 -17.07 -12.66
N LEU A 177 6.13 -17.82 -12.09
CA LEU A 177 7.53 -17.41 -11.99
C LEU A 177 8.14 -17.20 -13.37
N THR A 178 7.86 -18.08 -14.33
CA THR A 178 8.31 -17.94 -15.73
C THR A 178 7.81 -16.63 -16.33
N GLN A 179 6.51 -16.35 -16.19
CA GLN A 179 5.87 -15.15 -16.72
C GLN A 179 6.33 -13.86 -16.03
N ALA A 180 6.35 -13.85 -14.69
CA ALA A 180 6.69 -12.68 -13.88
C ALA A 180 8.18 -12.32 -13.97
N ASN A 181 9.08 -13.31 -14.07
CA ASN A 181 10.50 -13.05 -14.28
C ASN A 181 10.78 -12.52 -15.70
N ALA A 182 10.10 -13.00 -16.74
CA ALA A 182 10.25 -12.45 -18.10
C ALA A 182 9.82 -10.97 -18.20
N GLN A 183 8.71 -10.61 -17.54
CA GLN A 183 8.29 -9.20 -17.40
C GLN A 183 9.26 -8.41 -16.52
N GLY A 184 9.71 -9.00 -15.41
CA GLY A 184 10.65 -8.40 -14.46
C GLY A 184 12.00 -8.02 -15.07
N GLN A 185 12.58 -8.89 -15.92
CA GLN A 185 13.79 -8.58 -16.69
C GLN A 185 13.58 -7.45 -17.71
N SER A 186 12.34 -7.21 -18.15
CA SER A 186 11.98 -6.07 -19.00
C SER A 186 11.73 -4.78 -18.19
N GLY A 187 11.91 -4.79 -16.87
CA GLY A 187 11.66 -3.68 -15.95
C GLY A 187 10.19 -3.49 -15.57
N TYR A 188 9.33 -4.48 -15.83
CA TYR A 188 7.93 -4.47 -15.43
C TYR A 188 7.74 -5.24 -14.12
N TRP A 189 7.22 -4.59 -13.08
CA TRP A 189 6.82 -5.27 -11.85
C TRP A 189 5.39 -5.82 -11.99
N PHE A 190 5.12 -6.99 -11.41
CA PHE A 190 3.79 -7.53 -11.21
C PHE A 190 3.01 -6.67 -10.19
N PHE A 191 1.97 -5.99 -10.66
CA PHE A 191 1.11 -5.14 -9.83
C PHE A 191 0.14 -5.99 -9.02
N SER A 192 -0.77 -6.70 -9.69
CA SER A 192 -1.67 -7.72 -9.13
C SER A 192 -2.39 -8.48 -10.24
N ALA A 193 -3.08 -9.57 -9.89
CA ALA A 193 -4.11 -10.14 -10.74
C ALA A 193 -5.40 -9.33 -10.56
N MET A 194 -6.01 -8.92 -11.67
CA MET A 194 -7.21 -8.06 -11.67
C MET A 194 -8.26 -8.62 -12.63
N VAL A 195 -9.52 -8.24 -12.43
CA VAL A 195 -10.62 -8.48 -13.37
C VAL A 195 -10.98 -7.17 -14.06
N VAL A 196 -11.10 -7.19 -15.40
CA VAL A 196 -11.66 -6.08 -16.19
C VAL A 196 -12.74 -6.66 -17.10
N GLY A 197 -13.93 -6.05 -17.08
CA GLY A 197 -15.13 -6.67 -17.62
C GLY A 197 -15.40 -8.02 -16.94
N SER A 198 -15.38 -9.10 -17.71
CA SER A 198 -15.53 -10.49 -17.24
C SER A 198 -14.23 -11.31 -17.27
N VAL A 199 -13.09 -10.70 -17.61
CA VAL A 199 -11.83 -11.41 -17.88
C VAL A 199 -10.78 -11.06 -16.82
N GLN A 200 -10.15 -12.09 -16.23
CA GLN A 200 -9.07 -11.91 -15.26
C GLN A 200 -7.69 -12.06 -15.92
N ALA A 201 -6.74 -11.20 -15.55
CA ALA A 201 -5.37 -11.21 -16.06
C ALA A 201 -4.37 -10.68 -15.02
N ASN A 202 -3.09 -11.00 -15.19
CA ASN A 202 -2.00 -10.38 -14.44
C ASN A 202 -1.64 -9.03 -15.06
N VAL A 203 -1.68 -7.97 -14.25
CA VAL A 203 -1.27 -6.62 -14.63
C VAL A 203 0.17 -6.39 -14.23
N TYR A 204 0.94 -5.80 -15.14
CA TYR A 204 2.33 -5.44 -14.94
C TYR A 204 2.55 -3.95 -15.24
N MET A 205 3.38 -3.29 -14.42
CA MET A 205 3.67 -1.86 -14.51
C MET A 205 5.18 -1.61 -14.54
N LYS A 206 5.64 -0.78 -15.46
CA LYS A 206 7.00 -0.25 -15.51
C LYS A 206 7.01 1.23 -15.13
N ASN A 207 7.95 1.64 -14.27
CA ASN A 207 8.31 3.05 -14.12
C ASN A 207 9.39 3.36 -15.15
N ASN A 208 9.08 4.23 -16.12
CA ASN A 208 9.97 4.55 -17.23
C ASN A 208 11.19 5.39 -16.81
N ALA A 209 11.15 5.98 -15.61
CA ALA A 209 12.29 6.68 -15.00
C ALA A 209 13.17 5.77 -14.12
N SER A 210 12.96 4.44 -14.16
CA SER A 210 13.73 3.47 -13.38
C SER A 210 14.41 2.42 -14.27
N ASN A 211 15.65 2.09 -13.92
CA ASN A 211 16.43 1.00 -14.52
C ASN A 211 16.30 -0.33 -13.76
N ALA A 212 15.44 -0.39 -12.75
CA ALA A 212 15.24 -1.59 -11.93
C ALA A 212 14.68 -2.77 -12.75
N THR A 213 15.17 -3.97 -12.45
CA THR A 213 14.66 -5.24 -13.01
C THR A 213 14.26 -6.16 -11.86
N TYR A 214 13.21 -6.93 -12.07
CA TYR A 214 12.57 -7.71 -11.01
C TYR A 214 12.77 -9.21 -11.19
N THR A 215 12.98 -9.89 -10.06
CA THR A 215 12.88 -11.34 -9.95
C THR A 215 11.90 -11.69 -8.84
N TYR A 216 11.22 -12.82 -9.01
CA TYR A 216 10.14 -13.29 -8.16
C TYR A 216 10.47 -14.66 -7.57
N ASP A 217 9.92 -14.93 -6.39
CA ASP A 217 9.80 -16.28 -5.81
C ASP A 217 8.33 -16.50 -5.37
N ALA A 218 7.90 -17.76 -5.31
CA ALA A 218 6.52 -18.16 -5.06
C ALA A 218 6.51 -19.39 -4.13
N LEU A 219 6.53 -19.13 -2.83
CA LEU A 219 6.64 -20.16 -1.80
C LEU A 219 5.25 -20.64 -1.34
N THR A 220 5.18 -21.81 -0.69
CA THR A 220 3.98 -22.21 0.06
C THR A 220 3.62 -21.12 1.08
N PRO A 221 2.32 -20.79 1.30
CA PRO A 221 1.93 -19.85 2.34
C PRO A 221 2.27 -20.39 3.72
N ALA A 222 2.71 -19.50 4.61
CA ALA A 222 2.96 -19.82 6.01
C ALA A 222 1.66 -20.19 6.75
N ALA A 223 1.76 -21.06 7.76
CA ALA A 223 0.59 -21.57 8.50
C ALA A 223 0.21 -20.73 9.74
N SER A 224 1.12 -19.87 10.21
CA SER A 224 0.94 -19.01 11.38
C SER A 224 1.69 -17.68 11.25
N ILE A 225 1.42 -16.75 12.16
CA ILE A 225 2.14 -15.47 12.29
C ILE A 225 3.65 -15.70 12.41
N ASN A 226 4.08 -16.66 13.24
CA ASN A 226 5.49 -16.94 13.49
C ASN A 226 6.18 -17.57 12.27
N ASP A 227 5.49 -18.48 11.58
CA ASP A 227 6.01 -19.08 10.34
C ASP A 227 6.17 -18.02 9.25
N PHE A 228 5.24 -17.07 9.15
CA PHE A 228 5.31 -15.97 8.19
C PHE A 228 6.48 -15.02 8.49
N ILE A 229 6.71 -14.71 9.76
CA ILE A 229 7.88 -13.92 10.20
C ILE A 229 9.17 -14.66 9.85
N ALA A 230 9.28 -15.96 10.14
CA ALA A 230 10.47 -16.74 9.83
C ALA A 230 10.74 -16.82 8.31
N GLN A 231 9.72 -17.13 7.52
CA GLN A 231 9.81 -17.24 6.05
C GLN A 231 10.13 -15.88 5.42
N SER A 232 9.44 -14.80 5.81
CA SER A 232 9.65 -13.47 5.23
C SER A 232 11.00 -12.86 5.63
N ASN A 233 11.52 -13.14 6.83
CA ASN A 233 12.89 -12.74 7.19
C ASN A 233 13.95 -13.56 6.44
N SER A 234 13.71 -14.85 6.16
CA SER A 234 14.59 -15.69 5.32
C SER A 234 14.70 -15.15 3.90
N GLU A 235 13.57 -14.81 3.27
CA GLU A 235 13.55 -14.21 1.93
C GLU A 235 14.05 -12.75 1.93
N GLY A 236 13.71 -11.99 2.97
CA GLY A 236 14.17 -10.64 3.21
C GLY A 236 15.70 -10.51 3.36
N ALA A 237 16.36 -11.53 3.93
CA ALA A 237 17.82 -11.61 3.99
C ALA A 237 18.47 -11.88 2.62
N LYS A 238 17.75 -12.52 1.68
CA LYS A 238 18.16 -12.66 0.27
C LYS A 238 17.84 -11.40 -0.57
N GLY A 239 17.13 -10.44 0.01
CA GLY A 239 16.69 -9.20 -0.63
C GLY A 239 15.34 -9.28 -1.35
N TYR A 240 14.53 -10.29 -1.03
CA TYR A 240 13.15 -10.38 -1.50
C TYR A 240 12.19 -9.74 -0.50
N ARG A 241 11.34 -8.82 -0.98
CA ARG A 241 10.19 -8.33 -0.23
C ARG A 241 9.01 -9.29 -0.38
N ALA A 242 8.37 -9.62 0.74
CA ALA A 242 7.02 -10.18 0.76
C ALA A 242 6.04 -9.24 0.03
N LYS A 243 5.38 -9.75 -1.02
CA LYS A 243 4.30 -9.06 -1.73
C LYS A 243 2.97 -9.47 -1.09
N GLY A 244 2.36 -10.56 -1.54
CA GLY A 244 1.04 -11.01 -1.09
C GLY A 244 0.75 -12.47 -1.44
N GLY A 245 -0.40 -12.97 -0.99
CA GLY A 245 -0.89 -14.30 -1.33
C GLY A 245 -1.60 -14.33 -2.70
N GLN A 246 -1.19 -15.25 -3.57
CA GLN A 246 -1.74 -15.40 -4.93
C GLN A 246 -2.28 -16.82 -5.13
N VAL A 247 -3.44 -16.94 -5.79
CA VAL A 247 -4.10 -18.22 -6.09
C VAL A 247 -3.91 -18.61 -7.55
N PHE A 248 -3.59 -19.88 -7.79
CA PHE A 248 -3.38 -20.52 -9.08
C PHE A 248 -4.23 -21.79 -9.15
N GLY A 249 -5.45 -21.68 -9.68
CA GLY A 249 -6.43 -22.76 -9.65
C GLY A 249 -6.81 -23.14 -8.21
N SER A 250 -6.35 -24.31 -7.75
CA SER A 250 -6.52 -24.80 -6.37
C SER A 250 -5.27 -24.68 -5.49
N THR A 251 -4.15 -24.21 -6.05
CA THR A 251 -2.90 -23.95 -5.32
C THR A 251 -2.86 -22.49 -4.88
N MET A 252 -2.35 -22.22 -3.67
CA MET A 252 -2.01 -20.86 -3.24
C MET A 252 -0.52 -20.78 -2.95
N SER A 253 0.09 -19.63 -3.22
CA SER A 253 1.49 -19.33 -2.91
C SER A 253 1.63 -17.91 -2.36
N TRP A 254 2.60 -17.70 -1.48
CA TRP A 254 3.02 -16.35 -1.11
C TRP A 254 4.08 -15.86 -2.09
N ILE A 255 3.82 -14.69 -2.69
CA ILE A 255 4.69 -14.09 -3.71
C ILE A 255 5.70 -13.16 -3.05
N TYR A 256 6.94 -13.30 -3.49
CA TYR A 256 8.09 -12.51 -3.08
C TYR A 256 8.69 -11.81 -4.30
N VAL A 257 9.20 -10.59 -4.13
CA VAL A 257 9.76 -9.77 -5.22
C VAL A 257 11.06 -9.10 -4.81
N LYS A 258 12.08 -9.16 -5.67
CA LYS A 258 13.38 -8.53 -5.50
C LYS A 258 13.71 -7.65 -6.71
N ASP A 259 14.17 -6.43 -6.44
CA ASP A 259 14.89 -5.63 -7.42
C ASP A 259 16.33 -6.17 -7.53
N GLN A 260 16.76 -6.56 -8.72
CA GLN A 260 18.10 -7.10 -8.95
C GLN A 260 19.19 -6.01 -9.02
N MET A 261 18.81 -4.75 -9.19
CA MET A 261 19.74 -3.61 -9.26
C MET A 261 20.16 -3.08 -7.89
N GLN A 262 19.65 -3.66 -6.80
CA GLN A 262 19.88 -3.19 -5.43
C GLN A 262 20.23 -4.34 -4.48
N SER A 263 21.12 -4.09 -3.52
CA SER A 263 21.48 -5.02 -2.43
C SER A 263 20.52 -4.91 -1.23
N SER A 264 19.23 -4.70 -1.53
CA SER A 264 18.16 -4.51 -0.56
C SER A 264 18.08 -5.67 0.44
N THR A 265 17.68 -5.36 1.66
CA THR A 265 17.26 -6.35 2.67
C THR A 265 15.94 -5.94 3.30
N PHE A 266 15.19 -6.91 3.81
CA PHE A 266 13.91 -6.68 4.48
C PHE A 266 13.85 -7.49 5.77
N THR A 267 13.38 -6.88 6.86
CA THR A 267 13.05 -7.61 8.10
C THR A 267 11.59 -7.37 8.49
N TYR A 268 10.96 -8.36 9.10
CA TYR A 268 9.51 -8.43 9.31
C TYR A 268 9.15 -8.69 10.78
N GLN A 269 8.08 -8.04 11.25
CA GLN A 269 7.49 -8.24 12.57
C GLN A 269 5.97 -7.99 12.55
N SER A 270 5.25 -8.58 13.49
CA SER A 270 3.81 -8.36 13.73
C SER A 270 3.59 -7.47 14.95
N ALA A 271 2.44 -6.79 15.01
CA ALA A 271 1.92 -6.15 16.21
C ALA A 271 0.54 -6.71 16.59
N ALA A 272 -0.11 -6.14 17.61
CA ALA A 272 -1.49 -6.48 17.94
C ALA A 272 -2.47 -5.82 16.96
N THR A 273 -3.54 -6.53 16.57
CA THR A 273 -4.70 -5.92 15.89
C THR A 273 -5.34 -4.89 16.82
N GLN A 274 -5.72 -3.74 16.27
CA GLN A 274 -6.28 -2.62 17.02
C GLN A 274 -7.77 -2.45 16.70
N SER A 275 -8.59 -2.26 17.73
CA SER A 275 -10.06 -2.14 17.58
C SER A 275 -10.52 -0.79 17.03
N THR A 276 -9.64 0.22 16.96
CA THR A 276 -9.95 1.59 16.54
C THR A 276 -8.91 2.12 15.56
N GLY A 277 -9.33 2.96 14.62
CA GLY A 277 -8.42 3.64 13.69
C GLY A 277 -7.40 4.56 14.38
N ALA A 278 -7.77 5.16 15.52
CA ALA A 278 -6.86 6.00 16.29
C ALA A 278 -5.74 5.18 16.95
N ASN A 279 -6.08 4.04 17.56
CA ASN A 279 -5.09 3.12 18.14
C ASN A 279 -4.19 2.50 17.06
N PHE A 280 -4.76 2.18 15.88
CA PHE A 280 -3.99 1.75 14.72
C PHE A 280 -3.00 2.82 14.27
N VAL A 281 -3.44 4.09 14.12
CA VAL A 281 -2.57 5.21 13.72
C VAL A 281 -1.46 5.43 14.73
N GLN A 282 -1.75 5.39 16.04
CA GLN A 282 -0.72 5.48 17.07
C GLN A 282 0.30 4.34 16.93
N GLN A 283 -0.14 3.09 16.90
CA GLN A 283 0.73 1.93 16.75
C GLN A 283 1.58 2.01 15.47
N ALA A 284 0.97 2.36 14.34
CA ALA A 284 1.67 2.50 13.06
C ALA A 284 2.71 3.63 13.08
N ASN A 285 2.45 4.73 13.80
CA ASN A 285 3.42 5.80 14.04
C ASN A 285 4.56 5.37 14.99
N ASP A 286 4.28 4.58 16.02
CA ASP A 286 5.30 4.06 16.94
C ASP A 286 6.26 3.07 16.25
N TYR A 287 5.74 2.19 15.38
CA TYR A 287 6.57 1.36 14.48
C TYR A 287 7.25 2.20 13.38
N GLY A 288 6.59 3.26 12.94
CA GLY A 288 7.08 4.22 11.95
C GLY A 288 8.31 5.00 12.42
N ALA A 289 8.32 5.47 13.66
CA ALA A 289 9.46 6.15 14.29
C ALA A 289 10.69 5.23 14.41
N GLN A 290 10.49 3.92 14.48
CA GLN A 290 11.55 2.90 14.44
C GLN A 290 12.02 2.56 13.02
N GLY A 291 11.42 3.18 11.99
CA GLY A 291 11.74 2.99 10.57
C GLY A 291 11.01 1.83 9.89
N ASN A 292 9.92 1.31 10.46
CA ASN A 292 9.15 0.21 9.85
C ASN A 292 7.97 0.76 9.03
N ALA A 293 7.90 0.37 7.76
CA ALA A 293 6.74 0.52 6.90
C ALA A 293 5.66 -0.50 7.28
N TYR A 294 4.39 -0.16 7.11
CA TYR A 294 3.28 -1.09 7.25
C TYR A 294 3.19 -1.99 6.01
N LEU A 295 2.93 -3.28 6.21
CA LEU A 295 2.70 -4.24 5.13
C LEU A 295 1.21 -4.44 4.85
N GLY A 296 0.38 -4.41 5.90
CA GLY A 296 -1.02 -4.83 5.84
C GLY A 296 -1.40 -5.67 7.06
N GLU A 297 -2.66 -6.08 7.12
CA GLU A 297 -3.15 -6.99 8.14
C GLU A 297 -3.43 -8.34 7.51
N LEU A 298 -2.75 -9.38 8.01
CA LEU A 298 -2.72 -10.71 7.41
C LEU A 298 -3.39 -11.72 8.32
N ALA A 299 -4.15 -12.63 7.72
CA ALA A 299 -4.88 -13.70 8.41
C ALA A 299 -4.35 -15.08 8.00
N PHE A 300 -4.15 -15.95 9.00
CA PHE A 300 -3.60 -17.29 8.84
C PHE A 300 -4.57 -18.33 9.42
N SER A 301 -4.90 -19.34 8.60
CA SER A 301 -5.67 -20.50 9.04
C SER A 301 -4.77 -21.47 9.80
N ALA A 302 -4.66 -21.30 11.11
CA ALA A 302 -4.09 -22.31 11.98
C ALA A 302 -4.88 -23.64 11.85
N PRO A 303 -4.23 -24.82 12.03
CA PRO A 303 -4.93 -26.09 11.91
C PRO A 303 -6.05 -26.24 12.96
N PRO A 304 -7.17 -26.92 12.63
CA PRO A 304 -8.25 -27.14 13.59
C PRO A 304 -7.74 -27.83 14.87
N PRO A 305 -8.19 -27.43 16.07
CA PRO A 305 -9.34 -26.54 16.35
C PRO A 305 -8.98 -25.07 16.62
N ALA A 306 -7.79 -24.59 16.22
CA ALA A 306 -7.36 -23.23 16.53
C ALA A 306 -8.18 -22.17 15.78
N ALA A 307 -8.38 -21.00 16.41
CA ALA A 307 -8.99 -19.84 15.78
C ALA A 307 -8.08 -19.24 14.68
N MET A 308 -8.67 -18.49 13.75
CA MET A 308 -7.93 -17.72 12.75
C MET A 308 -6.98 -16.74 13.45
N GLN A 309 -5.69 -16.81 13.13
CA GLN A 309 -4.70 -15.86 13.64
C GLN A 309 -4.67 -14.65 12.71
N GLN A 310 -4.85 -13.45 13.25
CA GLN A 310 -4.79 -12.21 12.48
C GLN A 310 -3.85 -11.23 13.18
N ALA A 311 -3.04 -10.51 12.41
CA ALA A 311 -2.20 -9.44 12.92
C ALA A 311 -1.83 -8.40 11.84
N PRO A 312 -1.66 -7.11 12.21
CA PRO A 312 -0.94 -6.15 11.39
C PRO A 312 0.55 -6.48 11.35
N PHE A 313 1.13 -6.44 10.14
CA PHE A 313 2.55 -6.66 9.88
C PHE A 313 3.24 -5.38 9.46
N TYR A 314 4.50 -5.26 9.88
CA TYR A 314 5.39 -4.17 9.54
C TYR A 314 6.72 -4.74 9.03
N PHE A 315 7.38 -3.99 8.15
CA PHE A 315 8.68 -4.36 7.60
C PHE A 315 9.65 -3.18 7.61
N LYS A 316 10.94 -3.47 7.80
CA LYS A 316 12.03 -2.49 7.70
C LYS A 316 12.90 -2.83 6.50
N ALA A 317 13.07 -1.87 5.60
CA ALA A 317 13.93 -2.01 4.42
C ALA A 317 15.34 -1.46 4.71
N GLY A 318 16.37 -2.21 4.32
CA GLY A 318 17.77 -1.77 4.27
C GLY A 318 18.27 -1.71 2.82
N ASN A 319 19.24 -0.83 2.53
CA ASN A 319 19.90 -0.71 1.21
C ASN A 319 18.94 -0.59 0.00
N CYS A 320 17.78 0.04 0.20
CA CYS A 320 16.65 -0.04 -0.71
C CYS A 320 16.14 1.38 -1.07
N THR A 321 15.95 1.65 -2.36
CA THR A 321 15.30 2.85 -2.90
C THR A 321 14.13 2.51 -3.85
N GLY A 322 13.12 3.38 -3.93
CA GLY A 322 11.95 3.19 -4.78
C GLY A 322 10.81 2.39 -4.12
N PHE A 323 9.85 1.94 -4.92
CA PHE A 323 8.54 1.50 -4.43
C PHE A 323 8.55 0.18 -3.63
N LEU A 324 9.56 -0.68 -3.77
CA LEU A 324 9.70 -1.88 -2.94
C LEU A 324 10.05 -1.55 -1.48
N CYS A 325 10.52 -0.35 -1.19
CA CYS A 325 11.09 0.03 0.10
C CYS A 325 10.09 0.73 1.02
N THR A 326 8.83 0.78 0.60
CA THR A 326 7.81 1.65 1.19
C THR A 326 6.43 1.00 1.29
N THR A 327 5.59 1.46 2.22
CA THR A 327 4.20 1.03 2.40
C THR A 327 3.44 1.17 1.07
N LEU A 328 3.15 0.03 0.42
CA LEU A 328 2.26 -0.04 -0.74
C LEU A 328 0.83 -0.21 -0.27
N ASN A 329 -0.15 -0.02 -1.15
CA ASN A 329 -1.56 -0.28 -0.84
C ASN A 329 -1.77 -1.77 -0.52
N PRO A 330 -2.13 -2.14 0.74
CA PRO A 330 -2.18 -3.55 1.12
C PRO A 330 -3.34 -4.36 0.52
N LEU A 331 -4.31 -3.72 -0.13
CA LEU A 331 -5.45 -4.38 -0.77
C LEU A 331 -5.24 -4.60 -2.29
N THR A 332 -4.40 -3.78 -2.93
CA THR A 332 -4.25 -3.79 -4.41
C THR A 332 -2.84 -4.13 -4.90
N GLN A 333 -1.82 -4.04 -4.04
CA GLN A 333 -0.40 -4.08 -4.43
C GLN A 333 0.48 -5.02 -3.61
N ASN A 334 0.07 -5.40 -2.40
CA ASN A 334 0.71 -6.48 -1.65
C ASN A 334 0.03 -7.81 -2.01
#